data_AF-A0A537ANJ3-F1
#
_entry.id   AF-A0A537ANJ3-F1
#
_cell.length_a   1.000
_cell.length_b   1.000
_cell.length_c   1.000
_cell.angle_alpha   90.00
_cell.angle_beta   90.00
_cell.angle_gamma   90.00
#
_symmetry.space_group_name_H-M   'P 1'
#
loop_
_entity.id
_entity.type
_entity.pdbx_description
1 polymer ?
#
loop_
_entity_poly.entity_id
_entity_poly.type
_entity_poly.pdbx_seq_one_letter_code
_entity_poly.pdbx_strand_id
1 'polypeptide(L)' 'MIPWLERDTPFPPVRSALKDPNGLLAAGADLSSERL' A
#
# COMPACT_ATOMS: atom_id res chain seq x y z
N MET A 1 0.22 -9.07 -8.42
CA MET A 1 1.43 -8.68 -7.68
C MET A 1 1.20 -7.26 -7.19
N ILE A 2 1.42 -7.00 -5.89
CA ILE A 2 1.22 -5.67 -5.27
C ILE A 2 2.58 -5.07 -4.88
N PRO A 3 2.72 -3.74 -4.87
CA PRO A 3 3.95 -3.07 -4.44
C PRO A 3 4.27 -3.36 -2.97
N TRP A 4 5.57 -3.46 -2.68
CA TRP A 4 6.11 -3.47 -1.32
C TRP A 4 6.53 -2.06 -0.93
N LEU A 5 6.08 -1.58 0.23
CA LEU A 5 6.40 -0.26 0.75
C LEU A 5 7.56 -0.36 1.74
N GLU A 6 8.57 0.48 1.54
CA GLU A 6 9.54 0.83 2.58
C GLU A 6 9.02 2.02 3.39
N ARG A 7 9.67 2.33 4.52
CA ARG A 7 9.27 3.38 5.47
C ARG A 7 8.96 4.74 4.81
N ASP A 8 9.71 5.13 3.78
CA ASP A 8 9.55 6.42 3.09
C ASP A 8 8.88 6.29 1.71
N THR A 9 8.42 5.08 1.33
CA THR A 9 7.77 4.86 0.05
C THR A 9 6.35 5.44 0.07
N PRO A 10 5.97 6.33 -0.86
CA PRO A 10 4.61 6.85 -0.93
C PRO A 10 3.61 5.75 -1.33
N PHE A 11 2.35 5.90 -0.90
CA PHE A 11 1.30 4.98 -1.33
C PHE A 11 1.06 5.09 -2.86
N PRO A 12 0.82 3.95 -3.54
CA PRO A 12 0.41 3.96 -4.93
C PRO A 12 -1.00 4.55 -5.09
N PRO A 13 -1.37 5.01 -6.30
CA PRO A 13 -2.72 5.51 -6.56
C PRO A 13 -3.79 4.44 -6.27
N VAL A 14 -4.87 4.80 -5.56
CA VAL A 14 -5.96 3.85 -5.20
C VAL A 14 -6.55 3.06 -6.37
N ARG A 15 -6.53 3.63 -7.59
CA ARG A 15 -7.00 2.97 -8.82
C ARG A 15 -6.16 1.75 -9.23
N SER A 16 -4.98 1.54 -8.64
CA SER A 16 -4.16 0.36 -8.86
C SER A 16 -4.48 -0.80 -7.92
N ALA A 17 -5.45 -0.64 -7.02
CA ALA A 17 -5.89 -1.72 -6.14
C ALA A 17 -6.43 -2.90 -6.97
N LEU A 18 -6.20 -4.11 -6.46
CA LEU A 18 -6.73 -5.32 -7.08
C LEU A 18 -8.26 -5.36 -6.96
N LYS A 19 -8.89 -5.97 -7.97
CA LYS A 19 -10.34 -6.26 -7.95
C LYS A 19 -10.66 -7.53 -7.15
N ASP A 20 -9.74 -8.49 -7.16
CA ASP A 20 -9.82 -9.71 -6.38
C ASP A 20 -8.42 -10.12 -5.90
N PRO A 21 -8.13 -10.12 -4.59
CA PRO A 21 -9.01 -9.64 -3.51
C PRO A 21 -9.30 -8.14 -3.63
N ASN A 22 -10.56 -7.74 -3.43
CA ASN A 22 -11.02 -6.38 -3.66
C ASN A 22 -10.34 -5.39 -2.70
N GLY A 23 -9.67 -4.39 -3.27
CA GLY A 23 -9.07 -3.28 -2.51
C GLY A 23 -7.64 -3.53 -2.04
N LEU A 24 -7.06 -4.72 -2.28
CA LEU A 24 -5.67 -4.99 -1.90
C LEU A 24 -4.73 -4.12 -2.74
N LEU A 25 -3.97 -3.23 -2.09
CA LEU A 25 -3.23 -2.16 -2.75
C LEU A 25 -1.70 -2.27 -2.61
N ALA A 26 -1.20 -2.57 -1.42
CA ALA A 26 0.23 -2.64 -1.11
C ALA A 26 0.47 -3.48 0.16
N ALA A 27 1.72 -3.85 0.42
CA ALA A 27 2.16 -4.51 1.64
C ALA A 27 3.49 -3.92 2.14
N GLY A 28 3.84 -4.10 3.41
CA GLY A 28 5.10 -3.63 4.00
C GLY A 28 4.96 -2.37 4.87
N ALA A 29 6.06 -1.64 5.05
CA ALA A 29 6.23 -0.48 5.92
C ALA A 29 5.90 -0.75 7.42
N ASP A 30 5.41 0.27 8.12
CA ASP A 30 5.12 0.27 9.55
C ASP A 30 3.79 0.98 9.87
N LEU A 31 3.44 1.06 11.16
CA LEU A 31 2.22 1.66 11.69
C LEU A 31 2.49 2.96 12.47
N SER A 32 3.50 3.75 12.06
CA SER A 32 3.77 5.04 12.71
C SER A 32 2.62 6.03 12.49
N SER A 33 2.46 6.99 13.40
CA SER A 33 1.39 7.99 13.36
C SER A 33 1.39 8.85 12.10
N GLU A 34 2.56 9.07 11.49
CA GLU A 34 2.71 9.89 10.30
C GLU A 34 2.20 9.18 9.03
N ARG A 35 2.14 7.84 9.07
CA ARG A 35 1.80 7.00 7.92
C ARG A 35 0.35 6.49 7.93
N LEU A 36 -0.27 6.41 9.11
CA LEU A 36 -1.68 6.05 9.30
C LEU A 36 -2.61 7.22 8.95
#